data_AF-A0AAU9ZIH2-F1
#
_entry.id   AF-A0AAU9ZIH2-F1
#
_cell.length_a   1.000
_cell.length_b   1.000
_cell.length_c   1.000
_cell.angle_alpha   90.00
_cell.angle_beta   90.00
_cell.angle_gamma   90.00
#
_symmetry.space_group_name_H-M   'P 1'
#
loop_
_entity.id
_entity.type
_entity.pdbx_description
1 polymer ?
#
loop_
_entity_poly.entity_id
_entity_poly.type
_entity_poly.pdbx_seq_one_letter_code
_entity_poly.pdbx_strand_id
1 'polypeptide(L)'
;MKPTVCFLLIFISLLHLMISVNTHSSEDSLVTGKIREALNGRGYHREPKKLSCFSVQKSGRWASCPGGMAVTGCACGYGCGSWDIQNGNTCHCQCSVMDWTTARCCRLA
;
A
#
# COMPACT_ATOMS: atom_id res chain seq x y z
N MET A 1 -40.30 -41.77 23.79
CA MET A 1 -39.59 -40.57 24.29
C MET A 1 -40.63 -39.49 24.52
N LYS A 2 -40.72 -38.91 25.72
CA LYS A 2 -41.77 -37.93 26.07
C LYS A 2 -41.54 -36.64 25.26
N PRO A 3 -42.54 -36.10 24.55
CA PRO A 3 -42.37 -34.94 23.67
C PRO A 3 -41.81 -33.72 24.41
N THR A 4 -42.12 -33.60 25.70
CA THR A 4 -41.58 -32.60 26.63
C THR A 4 -40.06 -32.62 26.75
N VAL A 5 -39.42 -33.79 26.69
CA VAL A 5 -37.96 -33.93 26.79
C VAL A 5 -37.28 -33.45 25.50
N CYS A 6 -37.86 -33.76 24.34
CA CYS A 6 -37.35 -33.23 23.06
C CYS A 6 -37.46 -31.71 22.98
N PHE A 7 -38.61 -31.15 23.40
CA PHE A 7 -38.76 -29.69 23.45
C PHE A 7 -37.73 -29.03 24.37
N LEU A 8 -37.51 -29.57 25.57
CA LEU A 8 -36.50 -29.07 26.50
C LEU A 8 -35.09 -29.07 25.91
N LEU A 9 -34.69 -30.15 25.22
CA LEU A 9 -33.38 -30.22 24.57
C LEU A 9 -33.23 -29.18 23.45
N ILE A 10 -34.27 -28.98 22.63
CA ILE A 10 -34.28 -27.94 21.58
C ILE A 10 -34.14 -26.54 22.19
N PHE A 11 -34.87 -26.26 23.27
CA PHE A 11 -34.76 -24.98 23.99
C PHE A 11 -33.35 -24.76 24.55
N ILE A 12 -32.72 -25.78 25.12
CA ILE A 12 -31.35 -25.69 25.64
C ILE A 12 -30.34 -25.46 24.50
N SER A 13 -30.49 -26.13 23.35
CA SER A 13 -29.60 -25.91 22.19
C SER A 13 -29.74 -24.50 21.61
N LEU A 14 -30.97 -23.97 21.51
CA LEU A 14 -31.22 -22.60 21.08
C LEU A 14 -30.62 -21.58 22.05
N LEU A 15 -30.71 -21.83 23.36
CA LEU A 15 -30.13 -20.95 24.37
C LEU A 15 -28.59 -20.88 24.25
N HIS A 16 -27.92 -22.02 24.02
CA HIS A 16 -26.47 -22.06 23.81
C HIS A 16 -26.03 -21.36 22.51
N LEU A 17 -26.83 -21.45 21.44
CA LEU A 17 -26.54 -20.78 20.17
C LEU A 17 -26.56 -19.25 20.32
N MET A 18 -27.52 -18.71 21.07
CA MET A 18 -27.63 -17.27 21.35
C MET A 18 -26.47 -16.75 22.21
N ILE A 19 -25.95 -17.57 23.12
CA ILE A 19 -24.77 -17.23 23.93
C ILE A 19 -23.51 -17.20 23.06
N SER A 20 -23.32 -18.19 22.19
CA SER A 20 -22.14 -18.29 21.31
C SER A 20 -22.04 -17.17 20.27
N VAL A 21 -23.18 -16.67 19.75
CA VAL A 21 -23.22 -15.57 18.78
C VAL A 21 -22.87 -14.22 19.44
N ASN A 22 -23.28 -14.03 20.70
CA ASN A 22 -22.99 -12.81 21.46
C ASN A 22 -21.55 -12.74 21.97
N THR A 23 -20.89 -13.87 22.25
CA THR A 23 -19.48 -13.88 22.69
C THR A 23 -18.50 -13.72 21.53
N HIS A 24 -18.78 -14.31 20.36
CA HIS A 24 -17.88 -14.22 19.21
C HIS A 24 -17.83 -12.81 18.60
N SER A 25 -18.94 -12.06 18.64
CA SER A 25 -18.98 -10.64 18.24
C SER A 25 -18.36 -9.72 19.31
N SER A 26 -18.40 -10.11 20.58
CA SER A 26 -17.83 -9.37 21.71
C SER A 26 -16.30 -9.42 21.72
N GLU A 27 -15.67 -10.57 21.49
CA GLU A 27 -14.21 -10.69 21.51
C GLU A 27 -13.54 -9.97 20.32
N ASP A 28 -14.13 -10.08 19.13
CA ASP A 28 -13.68 -9.35 17.94
C ASP A 28 -13.83 -7.83 18.10
N SER A 29 -14.91 -7.39 18.77
CA SER A 29 -15.14 -5.97 19.07
C SER A 29 -14.11 -5.40 20.06
N LEU A 30 -13.67 -6.20 21.03
CA LEU A 30 -12.62 -5.83 21.99
C LEU A 30 -11.25 -5.71 21.32
N VAL A 31 -10.87 -6.70 20.51
CA VAL A 31 -9.58 -6.69 19.77
C VAL A 31 -9.55 -5.52 18.79
N THR A 32 -10.63 -5.31 18.02
CA THR A 32 -10.76 -4.18 17.09
C THR A 32 -10.71 -2.84 17.84
N GLY A 33 -11.36 -2.75 18.99
CA GLY A 33 -11.31 -1.60 19.89
C GLY A 33 -9.89 -1.30 20.35
N LYS A 34 -9.14 -2.32 20.80
CA LYS A 34 -7.75 -2.18 21.24
C LYS A 34 -6.79 -1.82 20.11
N ILE A 35 -6.96 -2.37 18.91
CA ILE A 35 -6.19 -1.99 17.72
C ILE A 35 -6.45 -0.50 17.39
N ARG A 36 -7.71 -0.08 17.41
CA ARG A 36 -8.08 1.32 17.14
C ARG A 36 -7.56 2.28 18.20
N GLU A 37 -7.64 1.91 19.48
CA GLU A 37 -7.01 2.64 20.58
C GLU A 37 -5.49 2.73 20.42
N ALA A 38 -4.82 1.65 20.02
CA ALA A 38 -3.37 1.65 19.79
C ALA A 38 -2.96 2.43 18.52
N LEU A 39 -3.80 2.51 17.49
CA LEU A 39 -3.57 3.32 16.30
C LEU A 39 -3.84 4.81 16.56
N ASN A 40 -4.89 5.12 17.31
CA ASN A 40 -5.28 6.50 17.65
C ASN A 40 -4.41 7.09 18.78
N GLY A 41 -4.04 6.27 19.78
CA GLY A 41 -3.18 6.64 20.91
C GLY A 41 -1.71 6.77 20.52
N ARG A 42 -1.29 6.13 19.43
CA ARG A 42 -0.08 6.52 18.66
C ARG A 42 -0.37 7.75 17.82
N GLY A 43 -0.97 8.78 18.44
CA GLY A 43 -1.38 10.00 17.76
C GLY A 43 -0.25 10.51 16.89
N TYR A 44 -0.42 10.40 15.57
CA TYR A 44 0.25 11.11 14.48
C TYR A 44 1.75 11.45 14.59
N HIS A 45 2.51 10.84 15.50
CA HIS A 45 3.95 11.07 15.65
C HIS A 45 4.73 10.10 14.76
N ARG A 46 4.16 9.77 13.60
CA ARG A 46 4.95 9.24 12.50
C ARG A 46 5.58 10.47 11.86
N GLU A 47 6.86 10.69 12.15
CA GLU A 47 7.66 11.67 11.42
C GLU A 47 7.28 11.60 9.93
N PRO A 48 6.91 12.73 9.30
CA PRO A 48 6.50 12.71 7.90
C PRO A 48 7.62 12.08 7.09
N LYS A 49 7.30 10.98 6.40
CA LYS A 49 8.26 10.33 5.53
C LYS A 49 8.78 11.35 4.52
N LYS A 50 10.09 11.50 4.46
CA LYS A 50 10.71 12.49 3.58
C LYS A 50 10.77 11.91 2.18
N LEU A 51 10.58 12.74 1.17
CA LEU A 51 10.85 12.35 -0.20
C LEU A 51 12.37 12.40 -0.41
N SER A 52 13.00 11.24 -0.64
CA SER A 52 14.40 11.16 -1.03
C SER A 52 14.48 11.02 -2.54
N CYS A 53 15.17 11.96 -3.21
CA CYS A 53 15.29 11.97 -4.65
C CYS A 53 16.72 12.26 -5.12
N PHE A 54 17.11 11.63 -6.21
CA PHE A 54 18.30 11.96 -6.97
C PHE A 54 18.06 11.72 -8.46
N SER A 55 19.03 12.09 -9.30
CA SER A 55 18.94 11.92 -10.74
C SER A 55 19.95 10.89 -11.21
N VAL A 56 19.54 10.01 -12.12
CA VAL A 56 20.42 9.07 -12.83
C VAL A 56 20.55 9.55 -14.26
N GLN A 57 21.75 9.95 -14.67
CA GLN A 57 22.04 10.33 -16.05
C GLN A 57 22.82 9.21 -16.75
N LYS A 58 22.47 8.97 -18.02
CA LYS A 58 23.12 7.99 -18.91
C LYS A 58 23.26 8.56 -20.31
N SER A 59 24.25 8.07 -21.04
CA SER A 59 24.41 8.39 -22.46
C SER A 59 23.30 7.75 -23.30
N GLY A 60 22.94 8.42 -24.40
CA GLY A 60 21.88 7.96 -25.29
C GLY A 60 20.47 8.24 -24.76
N ARG A 61 19.53 7.39 -25.17
CA ARG A 61 18.07 7.63 -25.03
C ARG A 61 17.44 7.11 -23.75
N TRP A 62 18.20 6.41 -22.91
CA TRP A 62 17.64 5.59 -21.84
C TRP A 62 18.30 5.90 -20.51
N ALA A 63 17.51 6.13 -19.46
CA ALA A 63 18.00 6.18 -18.08
C ALA A 63 16.99 5.52 -17.13
N SER A 64 17.48 4.59 -16.32
CA SER A 64 16.65 3.77 -15.42
C SER A 64 16.91 4.11 -13.96
N CYS A 65 15.84 4.17 -13.17
CA CYS A 65 15.96 4.27 -11.71
C CYS A 65 16.31 2.91 -11.09
N PRO A 66 17.05 2.90 -9.96
CA PRO A 66 17.31 1.66 -9.24
C PRO A 66 16.02 1.09 -8.62
N GLY A 67 16.04 -0.20 -8.29
CA GLY A 67 14.91 -0.89 -7.68
C GLY A 67 14.45 -0.21 -6.38
N GLY A 68 13.12 -0.15 -6.19
CA GLY A 68 12.51 0.52 -5.03
C GLY A 68 12.39 2.04 -5.16
N MET A 69 12.64 2.61 -6.34
CA MET A 69 12.41 4.01 -6.65
C MET A 69 11.52 4.18 -7.87
N ALA A 70 10.69 5.22 -7.85
CA ALA A 70 9.84 5.60 -8.97
C ALA A 70 10.50 6.72 -9.79
N VAL A 71 10.31 6.69 -11.10
CA VAL A 71 10.61 7.85 -11.96
C VAL A 71 9.55 8.91 -11.72
N THR A 72 9.96 10.12 -11.35
CA THR A 72 9.07 11.28 -11.19
C THR A 72 9.18 12.28 -12.32
N GLY A 73 10.18 12.14 -13.19
CA GLY A 73 10.34 12.95 -14.38
C GLY A 73 11.60 12.59 -15.15
N CYS A 74 11.65 13.02 -16.41
CA CYS A 74 12.79 12.83 -17.29
C CYS A 74 13.31 14.17 -17.81
N ALA A 75 14.59 14.20 -18.14
CA ALA A 75 15.20 15.27 -18.92
C ALA A 75 16.06 14.65 -20.01
N CYS A 76 16.08 15.29 -21.18
CA CYS A 76 16.83 14.83 -22.34
C CYS A 76 17.80 15.92 -22.77
N GLY A 77 18.94 15.53 -23.33
CA GLY A 77 19.84 16.50 -23.92
C GLY A 77 19.30 17.10 -25.22
N TYR A 78 20.08 17.99 -25.81
CA TYR A 78 19.68 18.84 -26.94
C TYR A 78 18.35 19.61 -26.76
N GLY A 79 17.88 19.79 -25.52
CA GLY A 79 16.60 20.44 -25.24
C GLY A 79 15.37 19.63 -25.68
N CYS A 80 15.51 18.32 -25.87
CA CYS A 80 14.38 17.47 -26.25
C CYS A 80 13.33 17.39 -25.13
N GLY A 81 12.11 17.85 -25.42
CA GLY A 81 10.97 17.76 -24.50
C GLY A 81 10.12 16.50 -24.68
N SER A 82 10.41 15.68 -25.69
CA SER A 82 9.64 14.47 -26.01
C SER A 82 10.26 13.25 -25.34
N TRP A 83 9.64 12.82 -24.24
CA TRP A 83 10.05 11.63 -23.49
C TRP A 83 8.85 10.88 -22.93
N ASP A 84 9.06 9.61 -22.62
CA ASP A 84 8.09 8.75 -21.96
C ASP A 84 8.77 7.88 -20.87
N ILE A 85 7.97 7.24 -20.03
CA ILE A 85 8.44 6.31 -19.00
C ILE A 85 8.06 4.89 -19.41
N GLN A 86 9.06 4.08 -19.72
CA GLN A 86 8.91 2.66 -20.03
C GLN A 86 8.99 1.81 -18.77
N ASN A 87 8.12 0.80 -18.69
CA ASN A 87 8.09 -0.19 -17.60
C ASN A 87 8.03 0.43 -16.19
N GLY A 88 7.51 1.66 -16.06
CA GLY A 88 7.41 2.41 -14.79
C GLY A 88 8.73 2.84 -14.14
N ASN A 89 9.87 2.59 -14.79
CA ASN A 89 11.21 2.73 -14.18
C ASN A 89 12.21 3.48 -15.08
N THR A 90 12.00 3.44 -16.39
CA THR A 90 13.01 3.89 -17.35
C THR A 90 12.52 5.07 -18.16
N CYS A 91 13.24 6.18 -18.10
CA CYS A 91 13.05 7.30 -19.01
C CYS A 91 13.54 6.94 -20.41
N HIS A 92 12.75 7.30 -21.41
CA HIS A 92 13.04 7.16 -22.82
C HIS A 92 12.91 8.50 -23.53
N CYS A 93 14.01 9.02 -24.10
CA CYS A 93 14.00 10.24 -24.91
C CYS A 93 13.79 9.91 -26.39
N GLN A 94 12.78 10.55 -27.00
CA GLN A 94 12.25 10.13 -28.29
C GLN A 94 12.84 10.88 -29.49
N CYS A 95 13.41 12.08 -29.30
CA CYS A 95 13.96 12.88 -30.40
C CYS A 95 15.05 12.16 -31.21
N SER A 96 15.26 12.55 -32.47
CA SER A 96 16.07 11.82 -33.46
C SER A 96 17.52 11.51 -33.05
N VAL A 97 18.17 12.40 -32.31
CA VAL A 97 19.55 12.23 -31.80
C VAL A 97 19.55 12.55 -30.32
N MET A 98 20.13 11.69 -29.49
CA MET A 98 20.30 11.92 -28.05
C MET A 98 21.74 11.69 -27.61
N ASP A 99 22.33 12.73 -27.03
CA ASP A 99 23.60 12.70 -26.31
C ASP A 99 23.41 12.03 -24.94
N TRP A 100 22.40 12.44 -24.17
CA TRP A 100 22.11 11.90 -22.85
C TRP A 100 20.62 11.94 -22.48
N THR A 101 20.27 11.09 -21.50
CA THR A 101 18.98 11.04 -20.84
C THR A 101 19.18 11.02 -19.32
N THR A 102 18.31 11.71 -18.60
CA THR A 102 18.30 11.75 -17.13
C THR A 102 16.93 11.33 -16.61
N ALA A 103 16.90 10.41 -15.64
CA ALA A 103 15.73 10.04 -14.88
C ALA A 103 15.79 10.64 -13.47
N ARG A 104 14.71 11.30 -13.03
CA ARG A 104 14.55 11.73 -11.63
C ARG A 104 13.93 10.59 -10.83
N CYS A 105 14.68 10.06 -9.88
CA CYS A 105 14.32 8.90 -9.08
C CYS A 105 13.96 9.34 -7.67
N CYS A 106 12.79 8.94 -7.19
CA CYS A 106 12.33 9.27 -5.85
C CYS A 106 11.77 8.05 -5.11
N ARG A 107 11.86 8.10 -3.78
CA ARG A 107 11.16 7.20 -2.86
C ARG A 107 10.78 7.92 -1.57
N LEU A 108 9.83 7.35 -0.84
CA LEU A 108 9.60 7.71 0.56
C LEU A 108 10.71 7.11 1.41
N ALA A 109 11.42 7.95 2.17
CA ALA A 109 12.43 7.60 3.16
C ALA A 109 11.84 7.71 4.57
#